data_AF-A0A3A5V156-F1
#
_entry.id   AF-A0A3A5V156-F1
#
_cell.length_a   1.000
_cell.length_b   1.000
_cell.length_c   1.000
_cell.angle_alpha   90.00
_cell.angle_beta   90.00
_cell.angle_gamma   90.00
#
_symmetry.space_group_name_H-M   'P 1'
#
loop_
_entity.id
_entity.type
_entity.pdbx_description
1 polymer ?
#
loop_
_entity_poly.entity_id
_entity_poly.type
_entity_poly.pdbx_seq_one_letter_code
_entity_poly.pdbx_strand_id
1 'polypeptide(L)'
;GDEAESNESEDESAPKMKFREDMLGRVMKAAGIDAAHRDEFVAFAADYDHDDNGYLKKAELEDAAKAWQEAHADGEAAEDEPEASSEEEAEASTEEAETDGAAEKSCMICDMMVPADAATCAACGFTFVDL
;
A
#
# COMPACT_ATOMS: atom_id res chain seq x y z
N GLY A 1 -38.72 30.35 1.90
CA GLY A 1 -37.31 30.03 2.10
C GLY A 1 -37.26 29.23 3.37
N ASP A 2 -36.92 27.95 3.25
CA ASP A 2 -36.58 27.03 4.33
C ASP A 2 -36.02 25.81 3.59
N GLU A 3 -34.73 25.87 3.29
CA GLU A 3 -33.61 25.32 4.06
C GLU A 3 -33.29 23.92 3.53
N ALA A 4 -32.12 23.88 2.89
CA ALA A 4 -31.60 22.78 2.15
C ALA A 4 -31.04 21.73 3.11
N GLU A 5 -31.27 20.49 2.69
CA GLU A 5 -30.57 19.27 3.05
C GLU A 5 -29.16 19.47 3.61
N SER A 6 -28.95 19.01 4.84
CA SER A 6 -27.71 18.31 5.20
C SER A 6 -28.12 16.90 5.57
N ASN A 7 -28.05 16.04 4.56
CA ASN A 7 -28.09 14.61 4.68
C ASN A 7 -26.88 14.17 5.53
N GLU A 8 -27.11 14.10 6.85
CA GLU A 8 -26.26 13.37 7.79
C GLU A 8 -26.41 11.88 7.44
N SER A 9 -25.63 11.43 6.45
CA SER A 9 -25.38 10.01 6.29
C SER A 9 -24.46 9.59 7.43
N GLU A 10 -25.11 9.13 8.49
CA GLU A 10 -24.64 8.06 9.36
C GLU A 10 -24.01 6.95 8.50
N ASP A 11 -22.69 7.02 8.31
CA ASP A 11 -21.88 5.87 7.97
C ASP A 11 -21.17 5.46 9.27
N GLU A 12 -21.91 4.73 10.11
CA GLU A 12 -21.44 4.10 11.36
C GLU A 12 -20.61 2.83 11.08
N SER A 13 -19.79 2.83 10.02
CA SER A 13 -18.95 1.66 9.72
C SER A 13 -17.61 1.96 9.03
N ALA A 14 -17.35 3.20 8.60
CA ALA A 14 -16.03 3.62 8.13
C ALA A 14 -15.20 4.27 9.27
N PRO A 15 -13.89 3.93 9.41
CA PRO A 15 -13.03 4.63 10.35
C PRO A 15 -12.97 6.12 9.99
N LYS A 16 -13.52 6.96 10.88
CA LYS A 16 -13.57 8.43 10.70
C LYS A 16 -12.18 9.10 10.78
N MET A 17 -11.14 8.35 11.17
CA MET A 17 -9.76 8.83 11.25
C MET A 17 -9.12 8.98 9.88
N LYS A 18 -8.46 10.14 9.66
CA LYS A 18 -7.63 10.40 8.49
C LYS A 18 -6.21 9.91 8.73
N PHE A 19 -5.51 9.54 7.67
CA PHE A 19 -4.09 9.18 7.71
C PHE A 19 -3.52 9.30 6.30
N ARG A 20 -2.19 9.29 6.20
CA ARG A 20 -1.51 9.17 4.92
C ARG A 20 -1.43 7.70 4.53
N GLU A 21 -2.05 7.33 3.41
CA GLU A 21 -2.02 5.96 2.85
C GLU A 21 -0.59 5.41 2.73
N ASP A 22 0.35 6.25 2.28
CA ASP A 22 1.76 5.87 2.18
C ASP A 22 2.40 5.54 3.53
N MET A 23 1.99 6.23 4.60
CA MET A 23 2.49 5.97 5.96
C MET A 23 1.85 4.73 6.53
N LEU A 24 0.54 4.57 6.37
CA LEU A 24 -0.20 3.38 6.79
C LEU A 24 0.43 2.12 6.18
N GLY A 25 0.64 2.10 4.86
CA GLY A 25 1.24 0.95 4.17
C GLY A 25 2.67 0.66 4.64
N ARG A 26 3.49 1.68 4.92
CA ARG A 26 4.85 1.49 5.44
C ARG A 26 4.86 0.92 6.86
N VAL A 27 3.99 1.43 7.72
CA VAL A 27 3.90 0.98 9.11
C VAL A 27 3.35 -0.45 9.18
N MET A 28 2.27 -0.74 8.46
CA MET A 28 1.73 -2.08 8.35
C MET A 28 2.78 -3.07 7.85
N LYS A 29 3.50 -2.73 6.76
CA LYS A 29 4.58 -3.56 6.24
C LYS A 29 5.72 -3.75 7.26
N ALA A 30 6.13 -2.70 7.95
CA ALA A 30 7.17 -2.78 8.97
C ALA A 30 6.75 -3.64 10.17
N ALA A 31 5.45 -3.67 10.46
CA ALA A 31 4.85 -4.48 11.50
C ALA A 31 4.33 -5.85 10.98
N GLY A 32 4.63 -6.25 9.74
CA GLY A 32 4.14 -7.51 9.19
C GLY A 32 2.61 -7.66 9.17
N ILE A 33 1.86 -6.55 9.18
CA ILE A 33 0.40 -6.56 9.13
C ILE A 33 -0.04 -6.66 7.67
N ASP A 34 -0.72 -7.76 7.34
CA ASP A 34 -1.25 -8.00 6.01
C ASP A 34 -2.34 -7.00 5.61
N ALA A 35 -2.45 -6.74 4.30
CA ALA A 35 -3.49 -5.85 3.77
C ALA A 35 -4.91 -6.34 4.06
N ALA A 36 -5.09 -7.64 4.32
CA ALA A 36 -6.35 -8.23 4.75
C ALA A 36 -6.80 -7.71 6.14
N HIS A 37 -5.85 -7.39 7.02
CA HIS A 37 -6.10 -6.83 8.34
C HIS A 37 -6.08 -5.30 8.36
N ARG A 38 -6.02 -4.66 7.17
CA ARG A 38 -5.93 -3.20 7.07
C ARG A 38 -7.08 -2.49 7.75
N ASP A 39 -8.31 -2.86 7.43
CA ASP A 39 -9.49 -2.17 7.96
C ASP A 39 -9.62 -2.38 9.47
N GLU A 40 -9.28 -3.58 9.96
CA GLU A 40 -9.25 -3.91 11.39
C GLU A 40 -8.16 -3.12 12.13
N PHE A 41 -6.96 -3.06 11.55
CA PHE A 41 -5.85 -2.29 12.08
C PHE A 41 -6.15 -0.79 12.10
N VAL A 42 -6.77 -0.24 11.04
CA VAL A 42 -7.15 1.18 11.00
C VAL A 42 -8.20 1.50 12.07
N ALA A 43 -9.16 0.60 12.30
CA ALA A 43 -10.13 0.76 13.38
C ALA A 43 -9.44 0.76 14.75
N PHE A 44 -8.47 -0.14 14.97
CA PHE A 44 -7.67 -0.19 16.20
C PHE A 44 -6.80 1.06 16.38
N ALA A 45 -6.18 1.55 15.30
CA ALA A 45 -5.31 2.72 15.34
C ALA A 45 -6.07 4.02 15.62
N ALA A 46 -7.40 4.04 15.47
CA ALA A 46 -8.21 5.22 15.79
C ALA A 46 -8.12 5.62 17.27
N ASP A 47 -7.91 4.66 18.18
CA ASP A 47 -7.70 4.91 19.62
C ASP A 47 -6.30 5.51 19.94
N TYR A 48 -5.39 5.54 18.96
CA TYR A 48 -4.01 6.04 19.11
C TYR A 48 -3.84 7.48 18.62
N ASP A 49 -4.94 8.20 18.31
CA ASP A 49 -4.92 9.64 18.07
C ASP A 49 -4.71 10.40 19.40
N HIS A 50 -3.45 10.50 19.82
CA HIS A 50 -3.10 11.09 21.12
C HIS A 50 -3.36 12.59 21.18
N ASP A 51 -3.48 13.26 20.03
CA ASP A 51 -3.82 14.67 19.97
C ASP A 51 -5.27 14.96 19.55
N ASP A 52 -6.12 13.93 19.47
CA ASP A 52 -7.55 13.99 19.18
C ASP A 52 -7.89 14.89 17.96
N ASN A 53 -6.99 14.91 16.97
CA ASN A 53 -7.08 15.82 15.82
C ASN A 53 -7.85 15.19 14.63
N GLY A 54 -8.23 13.92 14.73
CA GLY A 54 -8.87 13.13 13.68
C GLY A 54 -7.92 12.68 12.57
N TYR A 55 -6.61 12.72 12.78
CA TYR A 55 -5.54 12.41 11.83
C TYR A 55 -4.38 11.66 12.52
N LEU A 56 -4.17 10.40 12.13
CA LEU A 56 -3.07 9.59 12.64
C LEU A 56 -1.75 9.92 11.93
N LYS A 57 -0.77 10.40 12.70
CA LYS A 57 0.59 10.62 12.21
C LYS A 57 1.43 9.35 12.28
N LYS A 58 2.62 9.38 11.68
CA LYS A 58 3.55 8.24 11.63
C LYS A 58 3.78 7.62 13.01
N ALA A 59 4.07 8.44 14.02
CA ALA A 59 4.35 7.96 15.37
C ALA A 59 3.16 7.23 16.00
N GLU A 60 1.93 7.69 15.75
CA GLU A 60 0.69 7.09 16.29
C GLU A 60 0.35 5.79 15.59
N LEU A 61 0.53 5.75 14.26
CA LEU A 61 0.41 4.51 13.50
C LEU A 61 1.46 3.48 13.95
N GLU A 62 2.70 3.89 14.19
CA GLU A 62 3.76 2.99 14.68
C GLU A 62 3.45 2.44 16.09
N ASP A 63 2.93 3.28 16.99
CA ASP A 63 2.52 2.86 18.33
C ASP A 63 1.34 1.90 18.28
N ALA A 64 0.32 2.21 17.46
CA ALA A 64 -0.80 1.32 17.19
C ALA A 64 -0.34 -0.02 16.61
N ALA A 65 0.58 -0.02 15.64
CA ALA A 65 1.06 -1.24 15.00
C ALA A 65 1.83 -2.14 15.96
N LYS A 66 2.62 -1.54 16.86
CA LYS A 66 3.30 -2.28 17.92
C LYS A 66 2.29 -2.93 18.87
N ALA A 67 1.31 -2.17 19.35
CA ALA A 67 0.30 -2.70 20.25
C ALA A 67 -0.61 -3.76 19.58
N TRP A 68 -0.88 -3.59 18.28
CA TRP A 68 -1.59 -4.59 17.47
C TRP A 68 -0.81 -5.91 17.43
N GLN A 69 0.50 -5.86 17.18
CA GLN A 69 1.35 -7.05 17.26
C GLN A 69 1.31 -7.67 18.65
N GLU A 70 1.45 -6.89 19.72
CA GLU A 70 1.41 -7.44 21.09
C GLU A 70 0.06 -8.10 21.41
N ALA A 71 -1.05 -7.58 20.88
CA ALA A 71 -2.38 -8.15 21.04
C ALA A 71 -2.61 -9.42 20.19
N HIS A 72 -2.01 -9.50 19.00
CA HIS A 72 -2.17 -10.63 18.07
C HIS A 72 -1.05 -11.69 18.17
N ALA A 73 0.06 -11.38 18.85
CA ALA A 73 1.18 -12.29 19.09
C ALA A 73 0.82 -13.45 20.05
N ASP A 74 -0.27 -13.33 20.83
CA ASP A 74 -0.74 -14.40 21.72
C ASP A 74 -1.49 -15.53 20.97
N GLY A 75 -1.79 -15.34 19.67
CA GLY A 75 -2.49 -16.31 18.82
C GLY A 75 -1.67 -16.92 17.68
N GLU A 76 -0.57 -16.30 17.27
CA GLU A 76 0.31 -16.80 16.20
C GLU A 76 1.72 -16.26 16.41
N ALA A 77 2.45 -16.86 17.37
CA ALA A 77 3.84 -16.54 17.62
C ALA A 77 4.76 -17.33 16.67
N ALA A 78 5.75 -16.59 16.13
CA ALA A 78 6.89 -17.02 15.32
C ALA A 78 6.54 -17.26 13.84
N GLU A 79 7.07 -16.55 12.85
CA GLU A 79 8.44 -16.07 12.68
C GLU A 79 8.44 -14.84 11.75
N ASP A 80 8.93 -13.67 12.19
CA ASP A 80 9.79 -12.80 11.37
C ASP A 80 10.38 -11.73 12.30
N GLU A 81 11.53 -12.07 12.87
CA GLU A 81 12.33 -11.14 13.66
C GLU A 81 12.94 -10.10 12.71
N PRO A 82 12.85 -8.78 12.99
CA PRO A 82 13.51 -7.77 12.18
C PRO A 82 15.03 -7.82 12.42
N GLU A 83 15.72 -8.67 11.65
CA GLU A 83 17.17 -8.59 11.51
C GLU A 83 17.50 -7.26 10.82
N ALA A 84 18.03 -6.36 11.64
CA ALA A 84 18.54 -5.07 11.26
C ALA A 84 19.56 -5.17 10.11
N SER A 85 19.38 -4.28 9.12
CA SER A 85 20.45 -3.52 8.46
C SER A 85 21.87 -4.10 8.63
N SER A 86 22.28 -4.96 7.71
CA SER A 86 23.71 -5.21 7.46
C SER A 86 24.01 -4.95 5.98
N GLU A 87 24.93 -4.02 5.81
CA GLU A 87 25.64 -3.63 4.60
C GLU A 87 26.10 -4.86 3.79
N GLU A 88 25.71 -4.97 2.53
CA GLU A 88 26.41 -5.78 1.52
C GLU A 88 26.65 -4.92 0.27
N GLU A 89 27.77 -4.20 0.29
CA GLU A 89 28.57 -4.02 -0.92
C GLU A 89 29.10 -5.41 -1.33
N ALA A 90 28.42 -6.06 -2.27
CA ALA A 90 28.94 -7.21 -3.00
C ALA A 90 29.16 -6.79 -4.46
N GLU A 91 30.25 -6.07 -4.69
CA GLU A 91 30.87 -5.98 -6.01
C GLU A 91 31.36 -7.37 -6.42
N ALA A 92 30.83 -7.84 -7.55
CA ALA A 92 31.53 -8.53 -8.64
C ALA A 92 30.88 -9.85 -9.11
N SER A 93 30.18 -9.68 -10.23
CA SER A 93 30.43 -10.38 -11.49
C SER A 93 29.95 -11.82 -11.68
N THR A 94 29.50 -12.06 -12.92
CA THR A 94 29.08 -13.32 -13.53
C THR A 94 27.59 -13.63 -13.30
N GLU A 95 26.77 -13.92 -14.29
CA GLU A 95 26.93 -14.06 -15.74
C GLU A 95 25.53 -13.91 -16.35
N GLU A 96 25.51 -13.47 -17.60
CA GLU A 96 24.34 -13.31 -18.45
C GLU A 96 23.40 -14.53 -18.41
N ALA A 97 22.12 -14.27 -18.17
CA ALA A 97 21.04 -15.17 -18.55
C ALA A 97 19.94 -14.33 -19.19
N GLU A 98 20.19 -14.00 -20.45
CA GLU A 98 19.19 -13.70 -21.47
C GLU A 98 17.98 -14.62 -21.28
N THR A 99 16.89 -14.06 -20.76
CA THR A 99 15.56 -14.64 -20.90
C THR A 99 14.76 -13.66 -21.74
N ASP A 100 14.85 -13.88 -23.04
CA ASP A 100 13.92 -13.43 -24.07
C ASP A 100 12.50 -13.78 -23.61
N GLY A 101 11.84 -12.80 -22.99
CA GLY A 101 10.53 -12.94 -22.38
C GLY A 101 9.72 -11.71 -22.70
N ALA A 102 9.13 -11.70 -23.91
CA ALA A 102 8.10 -10.79 -24.39
C ALA A 102 8.05 -9.44 -23.64
N ALA A 103 8.86 -8.48 -24.07
CA ALA A 103 8.73 -7.12 -23.56
C ALA A 103 7.26 -6.66 -23.78
N GLU A 104 6.58 -6.24 -22.71
CA GLU A 104 5.23 -5.68 -22.77
C GLU A 104 5.34 -4.17 -22.53
N LYS A 105 4.67 -3.36 -23.36
CA LYS A 105 4.62 -1.91 -23.22
C LYS A 105 3.21 -1.45 -22.86
N SER A 106 3.10 -0.46 -21.97
CA SER A 106 1.82 0.14 -21.65
C SER A 106 1.36 1.09 -22.77
N CYS A 107 0.07 1.03 -23.10
CA CYS A 107 -0.53 1.96 -24.03
C CYS A 107 -0.75 3.32 -23.34
N MET A 108 -0.08 4.37 -23.80
CA MET A 108 -0.23 5.73 -23.24
C MET A 108 -1.64 6.35 -23.34
N ILE A 109 -2.57 5.72 -24.07
CA ILE A 109 -3.94 6.22 -24.25
C ILE A 109 -4.94 5.55 -23.32
N CYS A 110 -4.73 4.28 -23.00
CA CYS A 110 -5.72 3.49 -22.24
C CYS A 110 -5.11 2.57 -21.19
N ASP A 111 -3.79 2.70 -20.95
CA ASP A 111 -2.99 1.96 -19.97
C ASP A 111 -3.04 0.43 -20.07
N MET A 112 -3.61 -0.10 -21.15
CA MET A 112 -3.54 -1.53 -21.48
C MET A 112 -2.11 -1.96 -21.75
N MET A 113 -1.74 -3.12 -21.21
CA MET A 113 -0.52 -3.82 -21.60
C MET A 113 -0.67 -4.32 -23.03
N VAL A 114 0.31 -3.97 -23.86
CA VAL A 114 0.37 -4.32 -25.28
C VAL A 114 1.73 -4.97 -25.52
N PRO A 115 1.83 -6.02 -26.37
CA PRO A 115 3.13 -6.57 -26.75
C PRO A 115 4.07 -5.47 -27.27
N ALA A 116 5.35 -5.52 -26.94
CA ALA A 116 6.34 -4.55 -27.43
C ALA A 116 6.38 -4.53 -28.97
N ASP A 117 6.21 -5.69 -29.61
CA ASP A 117 6.16 -5.83 -31.07
C ASP A 117 4.86 -5.31 -31.71
N ALA A 118 3.84 -4.98 -30.91
CA ALA A 118 2.57 -4.51 -31.45
C ALA A 118 2.66 -3.03 -31.86
N ALA A 119 2.60 -2.78 -33.16
CA ALA A 119 2.52 -1.44 -33.74
C ALA A 119 1.22 -0.69 -33.35
N THR A 120 0.19 -1.39 -32.85
CA THR A 120 -1.10 -0.78 -32.48
C THR A 120 -1.71 -1.45 -31.26
N CYS A 121 -2.32 -0.66 -30.37
CA CYS A 121 -3.04 -1.16 -29.22
C CYS A 121 -4.36 -1.80 -29.66
N ALA A 122 -4.57 -3.07 -29.32
CA ALA A 122 -5.80 -3.79 -29.65
C ALA A 122 -7.04 -3.24 -28.91
N ALA A 123 -6.85 -2.57 -27.76
CA ALA A 123 -7.94 -2.04 -26.96
C ALA A 123 -8.47 -0.69 -27.46
N CYS A 124 -7.59 0.25 -27.83
CA CYS A 124 -7.97 1.61 -28.21
C CYS A 124 -7.59 2.01 -29.65
N GLY A 125 -6.87 1.16 -30.38
CA GLY A 125 -6.42 1.44 -31.76
C GLY A 125 -5.25 2.42 -31.86
N PHE A 126 -4.60 2.76 -30.74
CA PHE A 126 -3.46 3.68 -30.73
C PHE A 126 -2.21 3.07 -31.39
N THR A 127 -1.61 3.79 -32.35
CA THR A 127 -0.38 3.36 -33.04
C THR A 127 0.87 3.84 -32.31
N PHE A 128 1.77 2.91 -31.99
CA PHE A 128 3.04 3.23 -31.36
C PHE A 128 4.02 3.67 -32.46
N VAL A 129 4.47 4.92 -32.40
CA VAL A 129 5.47 5.48 -33.32
C VAL A 129 6.80 5.48 -32.57
N ASP A 130 7.75 4.64 -32.97
CA ASP A 130 9.14 4.70 -32.50
C ASP A 130 9.70 6.09 -32.81
N LEU A 131 10.05 6.85 -31.76
CA LEU A 131 10.69 8.17 -31.85
C LEU A 131 12.20 8.04 -31.69
#